data_AF-A0A958QL29-F1
#
_entry.id   AF-A0A958QL29-F1
#
_cell.length_a   1.000
_cell.length_b   1.000
_cell.length_c   1.000
_cell.angle_alpha   90.00
_cell.angle_beta   90.00
_cell.angle_gamma   90.00
#
_symmetry.space_group_name_H-M   'P 1'
#
loop_
_entity.id
_entity.type
_entity.pdbx_description
1 polymer ?
#
loop_
_entity_poly.entity_id
_entity_poly.type
_entity_poly.pdbx_seq_one_letter_code
_entity_poly.pdbx_strand_id
1 'polypeptide(L)' 'MQAFTLDKEQIKDMFMETEKCCSLCGSDLKFDHNIDHIKKEVVEEAKCTACGIRNKKRYFALQ' A
#
# COMPACT_ATOMS: atom_id res chain seq x y z
N MET A 1 30.28 -11.65 -11.21
CA MET A 1 29.01 -11.14 -10.68
C MET A 1 28.42 -10.19 -11.72
N GLN A 2 27.37 -10.58 -12.42
CA GLN A 2 26.71 -9.70 -13.39
C GLN A 2 25.85 -8.69 -12.62
N ALA A 3 26.10 -7.40 -12.82
CA ALA A 3 25.22 -6.35 -12.32
C ALA A 3 23.97 -6.31 -13.20
N PHE A 4 22.84 -6.76 -12.66
CA PHE A 4 21.53 -6.56 -13.29
C PHE A 4 21.13 -5.11 -13.06
N THR A 5 21.22 -4.27 -14.09
CA THR A 5 20.62 -2.94 -14.09
C THR A 5 19.13 -3.10 -14.36
N LEU A 6 18.32 -2.98 -13.31
CA LEU A 6 16.86 -2.92 -13.42
C LEU A 6 16.47 -1.67 -14.20
N ASP A 7 15.55 -1.82 -15.16
CA ASP A 7 14.99 -0.68 -15.87
C ASP A 7 13.99 0.09 -14.99
N LYS A 8 13.59 1.29 -15.43
CA LYS A 8 12.71 2.18 -14.67
C LYS A 8 11.30 1.60 -14.46
N GLU A 9 10.81 0.77 -15.39
CA GLU A 9 9.49 0.15 -15.31
C GLU A 9 9.48 -0.99 -14.29
N GLN A 10 10.51 -1.83 -14.30
CA GLN A 10 10.72 -2.90 -13.34
C GLN A 10 10.82 -2.38 -11.90
N ILE A 11 11.51 -1.25 -11.69
CA ILE A 11 11.61 -0.62 -10.36
C ILE A 11 10.23 -0.14 -9.88
N LYS A 12 9.44 0.45 -10.78
CA LYS A 12 8.08 0.94 -10.46
C LYS A 12 7.16 -0.22 -10.08
N ASP A 13 7.22 -1.32 -10.80
CA ASP A 13 6.37 -2.49 -10.54
C ASP A 13 6.74 -3.16 -9.22
N MET A 14 8.04 -3.32 -8.93
CA MET A 14 8.50 -3.80 -7.61
C MET A 14 8.03 -2.89 -6.47
N PHE A 15 8.02 -1.57 -6.67
CA PHE A 15 7.53 -0.63 -5.67
C PHE A 15 6.03 -0.78 -5.44
N MET A 16 5.25 -0.99 -6.49
CA MET A 16 3.81 -1.25 -6.35
C MET A 16 3.49 -2.60 -5.72
N GLU A 17 4.28 -3.64 -5.99
CA GLU A 17 4.11 -4.95 -5.35
C GLU A 17 4.42 -4.87 -3.85
N THR A 18 5.49 -4.17 -3.47
CA THR A 18 5.83 -3.99 -2.05
C THR A 18 4.79 -3.18 -1.28
N GLU A 19 4.08 -2.25 -1.93
CA GLU A 19 2.95 -1.53 -1.31
C GLU A 19 1.75 -2.44 -1.01
N LYS A 20 1.58 -3.55 -1.74
CA LYS A 20 0.46 -4.50 -1.58
C LYS A 20 0.74 -5.60 -0.57
N CYS A 21 2.00 -5.76 -0.16
CA CYS A 21 2.43 -6.82 0.75
C CYS A 21 2.72 -6.28 2.16
N CYS A 22 2.50 -7.13 3.16
CA CYS A 22 2.83 -6.81 4.54
C CYS A 22 4.34 -6.75 4.72
N SER A 23 4.84 -5.65 5.26
CA SER A 23 6.27 -5.44 5.53
C SER A 23 6.86 -6.41 6.56
N LEU A 24 6.02 -7.08 7.37
CA LEU A 24 6.48 -8.04 8.37
C LEU A 24 6.48 -9.48 7.84
N CYS A 25 5.37 -9.92 7.24
CA CYS A 25 5.17 -11.33 6.89
C CYS A 25 5.06 -11.60 5.38
N GLY A 26 5.11 -10.56 4.55
CA GLY A 26 5.02 -10.67 3.09
C GLY A 26 3.65 -11.04 2.54
N SER A 27 2.65 -11.33 3.38
CA SER A 27 1.28 -11.63 2.93
C SER A 27 0.57 -10.39 2.37
N ASP A 28 -0.42 -10.61 1.50
CA ASP A 28 -1.21 -9.53 0.92
C ASP A 28 -1.94 -8.69 1.99
N LEU A 29 -1.98 -7.39 1.73
CA LEU A 29 -2.74 -6.42 2.50
C LEU A 29 -4.16 -6.29 1.93
N LYS A 30 -5.15 -6.20 2.83
CA LYS A 30 -6.50 -5.73 2.49
C LYS A 30 -6.59 -4.24 2.73
N PHE A 31 -7.17 -3.53 1.77
CA PHE A 31 -7.36 -2.08 1.83
C PHE A 31 -8.85 -1.77 2.04
N ASP A 32 -9.13 -1.01 3.09
CA ASP A 32 -10.47 -0.51 3.41
C ASP A 32 -10.51 1.00 3.13
N HIS A 33 -11.49 1.43 2.33
CA HIS A 33 -11.72 2.85 2.00
C HIS A 33 -13.00 3.34 2.64
N ASN A 34 -12.91 4.46 3.37
CA ASN A 34 -14.05 5.11 3.98
C ASN A 34 -14.11 6.58 3.55
N ILE A 35 -15.29 7.05 3.17
CA ILE A 35 -15.50 8.43 2.72
C ILE A 35 -16.03 9.25 3.89
N ASP A 36 -15.24 10.20 4.37
CA ASP A 36 -15.67 11.23 5.31
C ASP A 36 -16.26 12.41 4.53
N HIS A 37 -17.59 12.43 4.43
CA HIS A 37 -18.32 13.49 3.73
C HIS A 37 -18.27 14.85 4.45
N ILE A 38 -18.00 14.88 5.76
CA ILE A 38 -17.93 16.12 6.55
C ILE A 38 -16.62 16.83 6.23
N LYS A 39 -15.52 16.08 6.28
CA LYS A 39 -14.18 16.60 5.99
C LYS A 39 -13.84 16.60 4.50
N LYS A 40 -14.71 16.02 3.68
CA LYS A 40 -14.52 15.83 2.24
C LYS A 40 -13.20 15.09 1.97
N GLU A 41 -12.98 13.97 2.65
CA GLU A 41 -11.78 13.14 2.48
C GLU A 41 -12.12 11.66 2.36
N VAL A 42 -11.28 10.91 1.66
CA VAL A 42 -11.26 9.44 1.66
C VAL A 42 -10.13 9.00 2.58
N VAL A 43 -10.46 8.16 3.55
CA VAL A 43 -9.51 7.53 4.46
C VAL A 43 -9.29 6.10 3.99
N GLU A 44 -8.05 5.77 3.67
CA GLU A 44 -7.62 4.41 3.33
C GLU A 44 -6.83 3.82 4.50
N GLU A 45 -7.15 2.59 4.89
CA GLU A 45 -6.40 1.80 5.88
C GLU A 45 -6.04 0.44 5.27
N ALA A 46 -4.77 0.05 5.35
CA ALA A 46 -4.33 -1.27 4.92
C ALA A 46 -4.11 -2.19 6.13
N LYS A 47 -4.58 -3.43 6.06
CA LYS A 47 -4.49 -4.43 7.11
C LYS A 47 -3.98 -5.76 6.57
N CYS A 48 -3.00 -6.34 7.25
CA CYS A 48 -2.60 -7.72 6.99
C CYS A 48 -3.53 -8.68 7.73
N THR A 49 -4.18 -9.60 6.99
CA THR A 49 -5.05 -10.62 7.59
C THR A 49 -4.28 -11.79 8.20
N ALA A 50 -3.01 -11.99 7.83
CA ALA A 50 -2.19 -13.07 8.34
C ALA A 50 -1.55 -12.75 9.71
N CYS A 51 -0.86 -11.61 9.83
CA CYS A 51 -0.18 -11.22 11.07
C CYS A 51 -0.93 -10.17 11.90
N GLY A 52 -2.01 -9.59 11.36
CA GLY A 52 -2.86 -8.63 12.07
C GLY A 52 -2.34 -7.19 12.13
N ILE A 53 -1.15 -6.90 11.58
CA ILE A 53 -0.62 -5.53 11.49
C ILE A 53 -1.54 -4.65 10.65
N ARG A 54 -1.63 -3.40 11.06
CA ARG A 54 -2.32 -2.32 10.34
C ARG A 54 -1.31 -1.26 9.95
N ASN A 55 -1.37 -0.84 8.70
CA ASN A 55 -0.54 0.24 8.19
C ASN A 55 -1.13 1.60 8.56
N LYS A 56 -0.31 2.64 8.40
CA LYS A 56 -0.72 4.03 8.61
C LYS A 56 -1.85 4.38 7.64
N LYS A 57 -2.89 5.05 8.17
CA LYS A 57 -3.99 5.60 7.37
C LYS A 57 -3.49 6.64 6.38
N ARG A 58 -3.97 6.56 5.14
CA ARG A 58 -3.76 7.57 4.10
C ARG A 58 -5.04 8.38 3.96
N TYR A 59 -4.90 9.68 3.78
CA TYR A 59 -6.01 10.61 3.67
C TYR A 59 -5.92 11.29 2.30
N PHE A 60 -7.00 11.25 1.55
CA PHE A 60 -7.11 11.81 0.20
C PHE A 60 -8.25 12.81 0.17
N ALA A 61 -7.97 14.07 -0.15
CA ALA A 61 -9.03 15.08 -0.27
C ALA A 61 -9.92 14.82 -1.49
N LEU A 62 -11.23 15.00 -1.34
CA LEU A 62 -12.20 15.01 -2.44
C LEU A 62 -12.15 16.38 -3.13
N GLN A 63 -11.95 16.38 -4.46
CA GLN A 63 -11.85 17.58 -5.30
C GLN A 63 -13.23 18.16 -5.66
#